data_AF-A0A2E0YNL9-F1
#
_entry.id   AF-A0A2E0YNL9-F1
#
_cell.length_a   1.000
_cell.length_b   1.000
_cell.length_c   1.000
_cell.angle_alpha   90.00
_cell.angle_beta   90.00
_cell.angle_gamma   90.00
#
_symmetry.space_group_name_H-M   'P 1'
#
loop_
_entity.id
_entity.type
_entity.pdbx_description
1 polymer ?
#
loop_
_entity_poly.entity_id
_entity_poly.type
_entity_poly.pdbx_seq_one_letter_code
_entity_poly.pdbx_strand_id
1 'polypeptide(L)'
;MVGCEEELVVDDVTNGTTRGAVLRTITPSSELLQEVSFDGSDAVFTVELEYQDGFQGDLLESVDYFVSFTDNTEDEGDAAGTGALVDTEVQLGTIAASEFTDGPFGLPRYTLNIDYSTILSALSVNTDQGPIFGGDVFTIRLSLNLTDGRVFSVDNAGSIITGGFFSSPFQYALRVVCPVENDDFFSGPYLLEETTGATDPFGGAYGPHYPPSQPIVIEANGTARTFDYTIYPDSFNFPQVGTIVLNCGKIEFTSDAAEGNALGCTGGANTIQDIHAEPRADYDLDLIDDDVIEFDVLGFGLDDGGCGTGSYGIRLRFTEQ
;
A
#
# COMPACT_ATOMS: atom_id res chain seq x y z
N MET A 1 16.80 -72.45 13.29
CA MET A 1 16.30 -71.36 12.44
C MET A 1 16.09 -70.16 13.34
N VAL A 2 17.08 -69.28 13.39
CA VAL A 2 16.97 -67.96 14.03
C VAL A 2 16.76 -67.01 12.85
N GLY A 3 15.54 -66.49 12.72
CA GLY A 3 15.21 -65.48 11.71
C GLY A 3 15.76 -64.14 12.18
N CYS A 4 16.46 -63.44 11.28
CA CYS A 4 16.93 -62.09 11.50
C CYS A 4 15.74 -61.14 11.55
N GLU A 5 15.50 -60.53 12.71
CA GLU A 5 14.92 -59.19 12.76
C GLU A 5 16.08 -58.23 12.44
N GLU A 6 16.15 -57.77 11.19
CA GLU A 6 16.91 -56.56 10.89
C GLU A 6 15.95 -55.39 11.09
N GLU A 7 16.17 -54.66 12.19
CA GLU A 7 15.63 -53.32 12.38
C GLU A 7 16.24 -52.44 11.29
N LEU A 8 15.44 -52.05 10.30
CA LEU A 8 15.92 -51.27 9.17
C LEU A 8 16.28 -49.87 9.69
N VAL A 9 17.47 -49.38 9.37
CA VAL A 9 17.93 -48.01 9.70
C VAL A 9 16.95 -46.94 9.16
N VAL A 10 16.12 -47.29 8.18
CA VAL A 10 15.02 -46.46 7.66
C VAL A 10 13.89 -46.27 8.67
N ASP A 11 13.60 -47.28 9.48
CA ASP A 11 12.58 -47.18 10.53
C ASP A 11 13.06 -46.23 11.64
N ASP A 12 14.34 -46.25 12.02
CA ASP A 12 14.92 -45.25 12.93
C ASP A 12 14.91 -43.83 12.36
N VAL A 13 15.16 -43.68 11.05
CA VAL A 13 15.12 -42.36 10.36
C VAL A 13 13.70 -41.83 10.26
N THR A 14 12.67 -42.69 10.20
CA THR A 14 11.26 -42.28 10.09
C THR A 14 10.53 -42.17 11.43
N ASN A 15 10.98 -42.90 12.46
CA ASN A 15 10.44 -42.86 13.82
C ASN A 15 10.78 -41.54 14.55
N GLY A 16 11.82 -40.83 14.08
CA GLY A 16 12.13 -39.46 14.50
C GLY A 16 11.51 -38.36 13.61
N THR A 17 10.81 -38.71 12.52
CA THR A 17 10.16 -37.73 11.64
C THR A 17 8.68 -37.61 11.94
N THR A 18 8.28 -36.49 12.54
CA THR A 18 6.87 -36.15 12.69
C THR A 18 6.30 -35.83 11.31
N ARG A 19 5.26 -36.56 10.88
CA ARG A 19 4.52 -36.21 9.67
C ARG A 19 3.87 -34.84 9.87
N GLY A 20 4.16 -33.91 8.95
CA GLY A 20 3.63 -32.55 8.98
C GLY A 20 2.15 -32.49 8.57
N ALA A 21 1.53 -31.36 8.84
CA ALA A 21 0.26 -30.96 8.24
C ALA A 21 0.51 -29.72 7.39
N VAL A 22 -0.33 -29.52 6.37
CA VAL A 22 -0.25 -28.40 5.44
C VAL A 22 -1.64 -27.79 5.30
N LEU A 23 -1.72 -26.46 5.28
CA LEU A 23 -2.93 -25.71 4.96
C LEU A 23 -2.71 -24.93 3.67
N ARG A 24 -3.03 -25.56 2.55
CA ARG A 24 -2.77 -25.03 1.23
C ARG A 24 -3.80 -23.97 0.84
N THR A 25 -3.33 -22.86 0.28
CA THR A 25 -4.15 -21.93 -0.48
C THR A 25 -4.42 -22.49 -1.88
N ILE A 26 -5.69 -22.64 -2.23
CA ILE A 26 -6.13 -23.10 -3.55
C ILE A 26 -6.42 -21.92 -4.48
N THR A 27 -6.82 -20.77 -3.92
CA THR A 27 -7.02 -19.52 -4.67
C THR A 27 -5.79 -19.19 -5.53
N PRO A 28 -5.96 -18.87 -6.83
CA PRO A 28 -4.86 -18.48 -7.71
C PRO A 28 -4.06 -17.31 -7.14
N SER A 29 -2.73 -17.34 -7.28
CA SER A 29 -1.86 -16.27 -6.76
C SER A 29 -2.16 -14.89 -7.33
N SER A 30 -2.75 -14.81 -8.53
CA SER A 30 -3.21 -13.55 -9.15
C SER A 30 -4.41 -12.92 -8.44
N GLU A 31 -5.13 -13.68 -7.61
CA GLU A 31 -6.30 -13.24 -6.83
C GLU A 31 -5.94 -13.05 -5.33
N LEU A 32 -4.68 -13.31 -4.96
CA LEU A 32 -4.18 -13.12 -3.58
C LEU A 32 -3.69 -11.69 -3.33
N LEU A 33 -3.40 -10.92 -4.38
CA LEU A 33 -3.26 -9.47 -4.27
C LEU A 33 -4.67 -8.90 -4.17
N GLN A 34 -5.14 -8.72 -2.95
CA GLN A 34 -6.44 -8.11 -2.69
C GLN A 34 -6.20 -6.65 -2.33
N GLU A 35 -6.61 -5.80 -3.25
CA GLU A 35 -6.67 -4.36 -3.07
C GLU A 35 -8.06 -4.03 -2.54
N VAL A 36 -8.12 -3.18 -1.51
CA VAL A 36 -9.39 -2.70 -0.94
C VAL A 36 -9.45 -1.19 -1.14
N SER A 37 -10.56 -0.72 -1.69
CA SER A 37 -10.86 0.70 -1.81
C SER A 37 -11.06 1.32 -0.43
N PHE A 38 -10.65 2.57 -0.28
CA PHE A 38 -10.76 3.32 0.99
C PHE A 38 -12.18 3.41 1.54
N ASP A 39 -13.19 3.53 0.66
CA ASP A 39 -14.59 3.62 1.07
C ASP A 39 -15.12 2.29 1.61
N GLY A 40 -14.41 1.17 1.38
CA GLY A 40 -14.59 -0.11 2.03
C GLY A 40 -15.97 -0.73 1.90
N SER A 41 -16.85 -0.15 1.09
CA SER A 41 -18.25 -0.54 1.05
C SER A 41 -18.40 -1.74 0.13
N ASP A 42 -18.63 -2.90 0.73
CA ASP A 42 -18.87 -4.22 0.11
C ASP A 42 -17.64 -5.05 -0.29
N ALA A 43 -16.42 -4.66 0.09
CA ALA A 43 -15.23 -5.51 -0.11
C ALA A 43 -15.26 -6.75 0.81
N VAL A 44 -15.00 -7.92 0.23
CA VAL A 44 -14.92 -9.20 0.96
C VAL A 44 -13.57 -9.85 0.67
N PHE A 45 -12.81 -10.15 1.72
CA PHE A 45 -11.63 -10.98 1.60
C PHE A 45 -12.03 -12.44 1.43
N THR A 46 -11.63 -13.07 0.33
CA THR A 46 -11.95 -14.47 0.04
C THR A 46 -10.70 -15.30 -0.21
N VAL A 47 -10.59 -16.45 0.46
CA VAL A 47 -9.56 -17.45 0.17
C VAL A 47 -10.06 -18.89 0.34
N GLU A 48 -9.75 -19.77 -0.61
CA GLU A 48 -10.03 -21.21 -0.50
C GLU A 48 -8.83 -21.93 0.11
N LEU A 49 -9.07 -22.66 1.19
CA LEU A 49 -8.10 -23.42 1.96
C LEU A 49 -8.35 -24.92 1.80
N GLU A 50 -7.29 -25.71 1.66
CA GLU A 50 -7.33 -27.18 1.65
C GLU A 50 -6.34 -27.72 2.68
N TYR A 51 -6.83 -28.54 3.61
CA TYR A 51 -6.01 -29.18 4.63
C TYR A 51 -5.48 -30.53 4.13
N GLN A 52 -4.22 -30.82 4.42
CA GLN A 52 -3.61 -32.10 4.13
C GLN A 52 -2.70 -32.57 5.27
N ASP A 53 -2.86 -33.82 5.68
CA ASP A 53 -1.99 -34.51 6.62
C ASP A 53 -1.69 -35.95 6.18
N GLY A 54 -1.01 -36.71 7.04
CA GLY A 54 -0.76 -38.14 6.84
C GLY A 54 -1.93 -39.06 7.24
N PHE A 55 -3.05 -38.52 7.70
CA PHE A 55 -4.17 -39.21 8.33
C PHE A 55 -5.54 -38.84 7.73
N GLN A 56 -5.56 -38.40 6.45
CA GLN A 56 -6.79 -38.09 5.71
C GLN A 56 -7.66 -37.00 6.34
N GLY A 57 -7.07 -36.03 7.04
CA GLY A 57 -7.81 -34.94 7.67
C GLY A 57 -8.06 -35.13 9.16
N ASP A 58 -7.84 -36.33 9.71
CA ASP A 58 -8.18 -36.66 11.10
C ASP A 58 -7.40 -35.84 12.15
N LEU A 59 -6.26 -35.25 11.78
CA LEU A 59 -5.53 -34.38 12.70
C LEU A 59 -6.04 -32.94 12.72
N LEU A 60 -6.90 -32.51 11.78
CA LEU A 60 -7.44 -31.15 11.78
C LEU A 60 -8.33 -30.94 13.01
N GLU A 61 -7.98 -29.99 13.87
CA GLU A 61 -8.83 -29.55 14.98
C GLU A 61 -9.57 -28.26 14.63
N SER A 62 -8.81 -27.22 14.27
CA SER A 62 -9.36 -25.93 13.86
C SER A 62 -8.34 -25.09 13.08
N VAL A 63 -8.82 -24.02 12.46
CA VAL A 63 -8.00 -22.94 11.93
C VAL A 63 -8.45 -21.62 12.55
N ASP A 64 -7.62 -21.02 13.38
CA ASP A 64 -7.85 -19.67 13.88
C ASP A 64 -7.36 -18.65 12.86
N TYR A 65 -8.05 -17.52 12.75
CA TYR A 65 -7.64 -16.43 11.87
C TYR A 65 -7.69 -15.09 12.58
N PHE A 66 -6.67 -14.29 12.30
CA PHE A 66 -6.34 -13.05 12.99
C PHE A 66 -6.14 -11.94 11.97
N VAL A 67 -6.27 -10.70 12.42
CA VAL A 67 -5.96 -9.51 11.63
C VAL A 67 -5.06 -8.57 12.40
N SER A 68 -4.13 -7.93 11.69
CA SER A 68 -3.38 -6.78 12.18
C SER A 68 -3.41 -5.66 11.15
N PHE A 69 -3.15 -4.43 11.59
CA PHE A 69 -3.07 -3.24 10.75
C PHE A 69 -1.69 -2.62 10.89
N THR A 70 -1.04 -2.41 9.76
CA THR A 70 0.20 -1.64 9.65
C THR A 70 -0.11 -0.34 8.94
N ASP A 71 0.02 0.75 9.69
CA ASP A 71 -0.01 2.12 9.17
C ASP A 71 1.36 2.41 8.55
N ASN A 72 1.39 2.64 7.24
CA ASN A 72 2.63 2.98 6.52
C ASN A 72 2.72 4.47 6.19
N THR A 73 1.89 5.29 6.84
CA THR A 73 1.75 6.71 6.55
C THR A 73 2.51 7.50 7.62
N GLU A 74 3.81 7.69 7.41
CA GLU A 74 4.68 8.30 8.43
C GLU A 74 4.40 9.79 8.69
N ASP A 75 3.70 10.52 7.80
CA ASP A 75 3.64 11.99 7.83
C ASP A 75 2.24 12.63 8.01
N GLU A 76 1.14 11.89 7.89
CA GLU A 76 -0.21 12.49 7.94
C GLU A 76 -1.08 11.91 9.05
N GLY A 77 -0.70 12.18 10.30
CA GLY A 77 -1.53 11.82 11.44
C GLY A 77 -1.72 10.32 11.55
N ASP A 78 -0.76 9.69 12.24
CA ASP A 78 -0.91 8.41 12.94
C ASP A 78 -2.39 7.99 13.01
N ALA A 79 -2.72 6.79 12.53
CA ALA A 79 -4.04 6.19 12.66
C ALA A 79 -4.61 6.27 14.09
N ALA A 80 -3.84 6.70 15.11
CA ALA A 80 -4.29 7.39 16.32
C ALA A 80 -5.57 8.25 16.20
N GLY A 81 -5.83 8.93 15.07
CA GLY A 81 -7.09 9.67 14.85
C GLY A 81 -8.33 8.77 14.64
N THR A 82 -8.13 7.60 14.06
CA THR A 82 -9.19 6.59 13.79
C THR A 82 -9.51 5.72 15.00
N GLY A 83 -8.63 5.71 16.02
CA GLY A 83 -8.69 4.77 17.14
C GLY A 83 -8.15 3.37 16.81
N ALA A 84 -7.51 3.21 15.63
CA ALA A 84 -7.00 1.93 15.16
C ALA A 84 -6.01 1.28 16.14
N LEU A 85 -6.12 -0.04 16.23
CA LEU A 85 -5.14 -0.89 16.89
C LEU A 85 -3.97 -1.17 15.93
N VAL A 86 -3.05 -0.20 15.80
CA VAL A 86 -1.84 -0.33 14.96
C VAL A 86 -0.88 -1.37 15.55
N ASP A 87 -0.29 -2.19 14.68
CA ASP A 87 0.66 -3.26 15.00
C ASP A 87 0.19 -4.24 16.09
N THR A 88 -1.13 -4.30 16.30
CA THR A 88 -1.78 -5.16 17.27
C THR A 88 -2.58 -6.21 16.52
N GLU A 89 -2.38 -7.47 16.89
CA GLU A 89 -3.13 -8.57 16.31
C GLU A 89 -4.41 -8.85 17.09
N VAL A 90 -5.53 -8.98 16.38
CA VAL A 90 -6.86 -9.29 16.91
C VAL A 90 -7.38 -10.56 16.26
N GLN A 91 -7.90 -11.49 17.06
CA GLN A 91 -8.54 -12.70 16.52
C GLN A 91 -9.91 -12.35 15.94
N LEU A 92 -10.13 -12.71 14.69
CA LEU A 92 -11.42 -12.53 14.00
C LEU A 92 -12.33 -13.75 14.18
N GLY A 93 -11.76 -14.95 14.25
CA GLY A 93 -12.54 -16.14 14.51
C GLY A 93 -11.76 -17.46 14.47
N THR A 94 -12.52 -18.54 14.45
CA THR A 94 -12.04 -19.93 14.41
C THR A 94 -12.94 -20.73 13.46
N ILE A 95 -12.31 -21.47 12.54
CA ILE A 95 -12.98 -22.44 11.67
C ILE A 95 -12.80 -23.82 12.31
N ALA A 96 -13.87 -24.46 12.76
CA ALA A 96 -13.79 -25.80 13.34
C ALA A 96 -13.62 -26.85 12.25
N ALA A 97 -12.93 -27.96 12.53
CA ALA A 97 -12.78 -29.08 11.57
C ALA A 97 -14.11 -29.57 10.98
N SER A 98 -15.20 -29.52 11.75
CA SER A 98 -16.54 -29.90 11.32
C SER A 98 -17.17 -28.97 10.27
N GLU A 99 -16.60 -27.79 10.05
CA GLU A 99 -17.07 -26.81 9.06
C GLU A 99 -16.42 -27.02 7.68
N PHE A 100 -15.35 -27.82 7.61
CA PHE A 100 -14.73 -28.19 6.35
C PHE A 100 -15.58 -29.23 5.61
N THR A 101 -15.46 -29.22 4.28
CA THR A 101 -16.16 -30.15 3.39
C THR A 101 -15.17 -30.93 2.53
N ASP A 102 -15.54 -32.12 2.07
CA ASP A 102 -14.65 -32.93 1.22
C ASP A 102 -14.38 -32.22 -0.12
N GLY A 103 -13.12 -31.95 -0.40
CA GLY A 103 -12.65 -31.46 -1.68
C GLY A 103 -12.59 -32.54 -2.77
N PRO A 104 -12.19 -32.17 -4.00
CA PRO A 104 -12.14 -33.07 -5.16
C PRO A 104 -11.29 -34.34 -4.98
N PHE A 105 -10.34 -34.32 -4.05
CA PHE A 105 -9.44 -35.43 -3.74
C PHE A 105 -9.74 -36.08 -2.37
N GLY A 106 -10.88 -35.75 -1.74
CA GLY A 106 -11.25 -36.23 -0.40
C GLY A 106 -10.47 -35.57 0.73
N LEU A 107 -9.85 -34.41 0.48
CA LEU A 107 -9.16 -33.59 1.48
C LEU A 107 -10.09 -32.48 1.98
N PRO A 108 -10.07 -32.12 3.28
CA PRO A 108 -10.95 -31.08 3.82
C PRO A 108 -10.69 -29.71 3.17
N ARG A 109 -11.75 -29.03 2.74
CA ARG A 109 -11.74 -27.68 2.17
C ARG A 109 -12.68 -26.72 2.87
N TYR A 110 -12.28 -25.45 2.89
CA TYR A 110 -13.09 -24.34 3.40
C TYR A 110 -12.83 -23.07 2.60
N THR A 111 -13.88 -22.31 2.28
CA THR A 111 -13.75 -20.97 1.70
C THR A 111 -13.94 -19.94 2.81
N LEU A 112 -12.84 -19.30 3.21
CA LEU A 112 -12.86 -18.23 4.20
C LEU A 112 -13.28 -16.93 3.51
N ASN A 113 -14.36 -16.34 4.01
CA ASN A 113 -14.84 -15.02 3.62
C ASN A 113 -14.82 -14.11 4.85
N ILE A 114 -14.18 -12.95 4.74
CA ILE A 114 -14.13 -11.94 5.80
C ILE A 114 -14.57 -10.61 5.20
N ASP A 115 -15.70 -10.09 5.66
CA ASP A 115 -16.16 -8.77 5.25
C ASP A 115 -15.19 -7.70 5.74
N TYR A 116 -14.86 -6.73 4.89
CA TYR A 116 -13.94 -5.66 5.26
C TYR A 116 -14.44 -4.85 6.46
N SER A 117 -15.77 -4.66 6.58
CA SER A 117 -16.39 -4.04 7.76
C SER A 117 -16.12 -4.79 9.07
N THR A 118 -15.96 -6.11 9.01
CA THR A 118 -15.58 -6.94 10.17
C THR A 118 -14.13 -6.69 10.55
N ILE A 119 -13.24 -6.55 9.57
CA ILE A 119 -11.83 -6.20 9.77
C ILE A 119 -11.70 -4.83 10.45
N LEU A 120 -12.35 -3.81 9.89
CA LEU A 120 -12.34 -2.45 10.44
C LEU A 120 -12.87 -2.42 11.88
N SER A 121 -13.99 -3.09 12.12
CA SER A 121 -14.60 -3.18 13.46
C SER A 121 -13.69 -3.86 14.47
N ALA A 122 -13.02 -4.96 14.09
CA ALA A 122 -12.12 -5.69 14.99
C ALA A 122 -10.89 -4.87 15.38
N LEU A 123 -10.37 -4.06 14.46
CA LEU A 123 -9.22 -3.20 14.68
C LEU A 123 -9.59 -1.82 15.25
N SER A 124 -10.88 -1.58 15.51
CA SER A 124 -11.39 -0.27 15.97
C SER A 124 -11.02 0.88 15.02
N VAL A 125 -10.90 0.58 13.72
CA VAL A 125 -10.64 1.60 12.70
C VAL A 125 -11.94 2.31 12.41
N ASN A 126 -12.03 3.58 12.79
CA ASN A 126 -13.17 4.42 12.47
C ASN A 126 -12.84 5.36 11.30
N THR A 127 -13.29 5.00 10.11
CA THR A 127 -13.15 5.79 8.88
C THR A 127 -13.91 7.12 8.93
N ASP A 128 -14.90 7.28 9.82
CA ASP A 128 -15.59 8.55 10.03
C ASP A 128 -14.76 9.54 10.89
N GLN A 129 -13.72 9.06 11.59
CA GLN A 129 -12.92 9.85 12.54
C GLN A 129 -11.51 10.18 12.02
N GLY A 130 -11.04 9.48 11.00
CA GLY A 130 -9.80 9.77 10.29
C GLY A 130 -9.62 8.87 9.06
N PRO A 131 -8.82 9.28 8.08
CA PRO A 131 -8.56 8.48 6.89
C PRO A 131 -7.63 7.29 7.20
N ILE A 132 -7.90 6.14 6.56
CA ILE A 132 -6.90 5.12 6.22
C ILE A 132 -6.23 5.58 4.91
N PHE A 133 -4.93 5.38 4.75
CA PHE A 133 -4.23 5.92 3.60
C PHE A 133 -3.79 4.84 2.61
N GLY A 134 -3.59 5.25 1.36
CA GLY A 134 -3.06 4.38 0.32
C GLY A 134 -1.64 3.99 0.70
N GLY A 135 -1.39 2.68 0.78
CA GLY A 135 -0.13 2.13 1.30
C GLY A 135 -0.27 1.42 2.65
N ASP A 136 -1.34 1.67 3.39
CA ASP A 136 -1.66 0.92 4.60
C ASP A 136 -1.97 -0.54 4.28
N VAL A 137 -1.70 -1.43 5.24
CA VAL A 137 -1.81 -2.88 5.05
C VAL A 137 -2.58 -3.53 6.18
N PHE A 138 -3.67 -4.21 5.82
CA PHE A 138 -4.32 -5.17 6.70
C PHE A 138 -3.72 -6.55 6.45
N THR A 139 -3.25 -7.21 7.49
CA THR A 139 -2.63 -8.52 7.40
C THR A 139 -3.52 -9.56 8.04
N ILE A 140 -4.00 -10.54 7.26
CA ILE A 140 -4.73 -11.70 7.77
C ILE A 140 -3.76 -12.84 8.02
N ARG A 141 -3.65 -13.34 9.24
CA ARG A 141 -2.82 -14.50 9.61
C ARG A 141 -3.69 -15.69 9.98
N LEU A 142 -3.30 -16.89 9.54
CA LEU A 142 -3.92 -18.17 9.89
C LEU A 142 -3.06 -18.95 10.88
N SER A 143 -3.70 -19.68 11.79
CA SER A 143 -3.09 -20.62 12.72
C SER A 143 -3.81 -21.96 12.64
N LEU A 144 -3.14 -22.99 12.16
CA LEU A 144 -3.65 -24.35 12.05
C LEU A 144 -3.40 -25.11 13.35
N ASN A 145 -4.47 -25.51 14.04
CA ASN A 145 -4.41 -26.31 15.25
C ASN A 145 -4.71 -27.77 14.93
N LEU A 146 -3.89 -28.68 15.48
CA LEU A 146 -4.06 -30.11 15.33
C LEU A 146 -4.52 -30.76 16.63
N THR A 147 -5.27 -31.85 16.50
CA THR A 147 -5.82 -32.62 17.64
C THR A 147 -4.76 -33.21 18.58
N ASP A 148 -3.50 -33.28 18.14
CA ASP A 148 -2.34 -33.70 18.94
C ASP A 148 -1.62 -32.55 19.65
N GLY A 149 -2.18 -31.34 19.61
CA GLY A 149 -1.69 -30.14 20.29
C GLY A 149 -0.63 -29.35 19.53
N ARG A 150 -0.25 -29.77 18.32
CA ARG A 150 0.64 -28.99 17.45
C ARG A 150 -0.12 -27.82 16.83
N VAL A 151 0.59 -26.70 16.67
CA VAL A 151 0.07 -25.48 16.04
C VAL A 151 1.03 -25.04 14.95
N PHE A 152 0.51 -24.76 13.76
CA PHE A 152 1.29 -24.26 12.61
C PHE A 152 0.82 -22.89 12.16
N SER A 153 1.75 -21.95 11.95
CA SER A 153 1.54 -20.57 11.52
C SER A 153 2.80 -20.07 10.79
N VAL A 154 2.83 -18.79 10.42
CA VAL A 154 3.98 -18.14 9.75
C VAL A 154 5.32 -18.37 10.44
N ASP A 155 5.36 -18.37 11.79
CA ASP A 155 6.60 -18.41 12.56
C ASP A 155 7.26 -19.79 12.64
N ASN A 156 6.52 -20.85 12.29
CA ASN A 156 6.98 -22.23 12.44
C ASN A 156 6.68 -23.11 11.22
N ALA A 157 6.18 -22.53 10.13
CA ALA A 157 6.09 -23.17 8.84
C ALA A 157 7.49 -23.20 8.19
N GLY A 158 7.94 -24.39 7.77
CA GLY A 158 9.20 -24.53 7.03
C GLY A 158 9.13 -23.79 5.70
N SER A 159 10.21 -23.14 5.28
CA SER A 159 10.29 -22.33 4.04
C SER A 159 9.94 -23.09 2.74
N ILE A 160 9.95 -24.42 2.77
CA ILE A 160 9.53 -25.30 1.66
C ILE A 160 8.01 -25.48 1.55
N ILE A 161 7.26 -25.11 2.59
CA ILE A 161 5.79 -25.18 2.68
C ILE A 161 5.17 -23.80 2.43
N THR A 162 5.85 -22.72 2.82
CA THR A 162 5.40 -21.34 2.59
C THR A 162 5.57 -20.84 1.15
N GLY A 163 6.37 -21.53 0.33
CA GLY A 163 6.50 -21.27 -1.12
C GLY A 163 6.59 -22.56 -1.95
N GLY A 164 6.17 -22.51 -3.21
CA GLY A 164 6.20 -23.66 -4.13
C GLY A 164 4.90 -24.48 -4.17
N PHE A 165 4.99 -25.81 -4.19
CA PHE A 165 3.86 -26.73 -4.44
C PHE A 165 2.72 -26.64 -3.40
N PHE A 166 3.06 -26.29 -2.16
CA PHE A 166 2.13 -26.31 -1.03
C PHE A 166 1.37 -25.00 -0.80
N SER A 167 1.80 -23.89 -1.39
CA SER A 167 1.13 -22.57 -1.35
C SER A 167 0.48 -22.28 0.00
N SER A 168 1.19 -22.46 1.11
CA SER A 168 0.63 -22.36 2.47
C SER A 168 1.27 -21.17 3.19
N PRO A 169 0.99 -19.92 2.75
CA PRO A 169 1.66 -18.74 3.27
C PRO A 169 1.30 -18.44 4.72
N PHE A 170 0.19 -19.00 5.24
CA PHE A 170 -0.40 -18.68 6.56
C PHE A 170 -0.66 -17.19 6.79
N GLN A 171 -0.47 -16.34 5.79
CA GLN A 171 -0.64 -14.90 5.88
C GLN A 171 -1.00 -14.32 4.52
N TYR A 172 -1.89 -13.33 4.53
CA TYR A 172 -2.33 -12.57 3.35
C TYR A 172 -2.29 -11.08 3.67
N ALA A 173 -1.82 -10.27 2.72
CA ALA A 173 -1.77 -8.82 2.86
C ALA A 173 -2.85 -8.20 1.95
N LEU A 174 -3.77 -7.46 2.56
CA LEU A 174 -4.75 -6.64 1.88
C LEU A 174 -4.21 -5.21 1.89
N ARG A 175 -3.91 -4.67 0.71
CA ARG A 175 -3.34 -3.33 0.58
C ARG A 175 -4.45 -2.33 0.33
N VAL A 176 -4.43 -1.24 1.08
CA VAL A 176 -5.35 -0.13 0.84
C VAL A 176 -4.86 0.64 -0.37
N VAL A 177 -5.75 0.80 -1.34
CA VAL A 177 -5.52 1.62 -2.52
C VAL A 177 -6.68 2.59 -2.69
N CYS A 178 -6.40 3.77 -3.22
CA CYS A 178 -7.40 4.78 -3.55
C CYS A 178 -7.43 4.95 -5.07
N PRO A 179 -8.21 4.13 -5.79
CA PRO A 179 -8.34 4.29 -7.22
C PRO A 179 -9.07 5.61 -7.51
N VAL A 180 -8.54 6.40 -8.43
CA VAL A 180 -9.24 7.56 -8.97
C VAL A 180 -10.07 7.05 -10.14
N GLU A 181 -11.36 6.77 -9.91
CA GLU A 181 -12.22 6.13 -10.91
C GLU A 181 -12.59 7.07 -12.08
N ASN A 182 -12.39 8.37 -11.89
CA ASN A 182 -12.56 9.40 -12.91
C ASN A 182 -11.18 9.85 -13.44
N ASP A 183 -10.72 9.22 -14.52
CA ASP A 183 -9.46 9.61 -15.18
C ASP A 183 -9.48 11.07 -15.71
N ASP A 184 -10.66 11.63 -15.95
CA ASP A 184 -10.81 13.02 -16.40
C ASP A 184 -10.58 14.02 -15.24
N PHE A 185 -10.78 13.61 -13.98
CA PHE A 185 -10.59 14.46 -12.80
C PHE A 185 -9.14 14.94 -12.69
N PHE A 186 -8.97 16.23 -12.56
CA PHE A 186 -7.71 16.95 -12.51
C PHE A 186 -6.79 16.63 -13.70
N SER A 187 -7.35 16.57 -14.90
CA SER A 187 -6.62 16.26 -16.13
C SER A 187 -7.01 17.20 -17.27
N GLY A 188 -6.16 17.31 -18.29
CA GLY A 188 -6.40 18.21 -19.41
C GLY A 188 -5.81 19.62 -19.19
N PRO A 189 -6.35 20.66 -19.87
CA PRO A 189 -5.73 21.98 -19.87
C PRO A 189 -6.03 22.75 -18.58
N TYR A 190 -4.96 23.25 -17.95
CA TYR A 190 -5.05 24.07 -16.74
C TYR A 190 -4.22 25.35 -16.88
N LEU A 191 -4.59 26.39 -16.14
CA LEU A 191 -3.75 27.53 -15.87
C LEU A 191 -3.09 27.35 -14.50
N LEU A 192 -1.76 27.25 -14.48
CA LEU A 192 -0.94 27.21 -13.27
C LEU A 192 -0.53 28.62 -12.86
N GLU A 193 -0.83 29.00 -11.61
CA GLU A 193 -0.49 30.29 -11.01
C GLU A 193 0.25 30.11 -9.68
N GLU A 194 1.22 30.98 -9.40
CA GLU A 194 1.81 31.13 -8.06
C GLU A 194 1.15 32.34 -7.37
N THR A 195 0.50 32.12 -6.22
CA THR A 195 -0.42 33.11 -5.62
C THR A 195 0.14 33.81 -4.38
N THR A 196 1.22 33.30 -3.79
CA THR A 196 1.90 33.90 -2.62
C THR A 196 2.85 35.04 -2.98
N GLY A 197 3.20 35.19 -4.25
CA GLY A 197 3.93 36.31 -4.83
C GLY A 197 5.28 35.91 -5.42
N ALA A 198 5.60 36.55 -6.54
CA ALA A 198 6.80 36.41 -7.37
C ALA A 198 8.13 36.54 -6.60
N THR A 199 8.46 35.51 -5.83
CA THR A 199 9.64 35.46 -4.94
C THR A 199 10.87 35.15 -5.78
N ASP A 200 11.93 35.95 -5.62
CA ASP A 200 13.27 35.68 -6.15
C ASP A 200 14.10 35.01 -5.05
N PRO A 201 14.02 33.68 -4.88
CA PRO A 201 14.64 32.97 -3.76
C PRO A 201 16.16 32.93 -3.85
N PHE A 202 16.73 33.08 -5.06
CA PHE A 202 18.17 33.20 -5.26
C PHE A 202 18.69 34.64 -5.05
N GLY A 203 17.80 35.62 -5.10
CA GLY A 203 18.11 37.04 -4.98
C GLY A 203 18.89 37.57 -6.18
N GLY A 204 19.50 38.75 -6.07
CA GLY A 204 20.49 39.19 -7.08
C GLY A 204 19.96 39.43 -8.50
N ALA A 205 18.64 39.55 -8.68
CA ALA A 205 17.95 39.76 -9.96
C ALA A 205 17.86 38.52 -10.87
N TYR A 206 17.78 37.31 -10.30
CA TYR A 206 17.45 36.11 -11.06
C TYR A 206 15.95 36.05 -11.43
N GLY A 207 15.12 36.88 -10.80
CA GLY A 207 13.69 36.94 -11.08
C GLY A 207 12.92 35.86 -10.33
N PRO A 208 11.60 35.76 -10.56
CA PRO A 208 10.75 34.92 -9.76
C PRO A 208 10.98 33.42 -10.04
N HIS A 209 10.77 32.58 -9.03
CA HIS A 209 10.85 31.13 -9.19
C HIS A 209 9.80 30.63 -10.19
N TYR A 210 8.54 31.01 -10.02
CA TYR A 210 7.46 30.70 -10.96
C TYR A 210 7.10 31.94 -11.80
N PRO A 211 6.69 31.78 -13.06
CA PRO A 211 5.98 32.86 -13.74
C PRO A 211 4.66 33.17 -13.00
N PRO A 212 4.10 34.40 -13.13
CA PRO A 212 2.83 34.74 -12.49
C PRO A 212 1.69 33.80 -12.86
N SER A 213 1.67 33.36 -14.12
CA SER A 213 0.78 32.30 -14.62
C SER A 213 1.40 31.65 -15.86
N GLN A 214 1.08 30.37 -16.09
CA GLN A 214 1.42 29.66 -17.32
C GLN A 214 0.38 28.57 -17.65
N PRO A 215 0.02 28.37 -18.92
CA PRO A 215 -0.82 27.25 -19.31
C PRO A 215 -0.02 25.95 -19.25
N ILE A 216 -0.66 24.89 -18.76
CA ILE A 216 -0.12 23.52 -18.70
C ILE A 216 -1.16 22.54 -19.22
N VAL A 217 -0.72 21.31 -19.50
CA VAL A 217 -1.61 20.18 -19.80
C VAL A 217 -1.26 19.07 -18.84
N ILE A 218 -2.25 18.60 -18.08
CA ILE A 218 -2.11 17.54 -17.09
C ILE A 218 -2.52 16.21 -17.71
N GLU A 219 -1.63 15.23 -17.66
CA GLU A 219 -1.87 13.87 -18.14
C GLU A 219 -2.17 12.95 -16.94
N ALA A 220 -3.29 12.21 -17.01
CA ALA A 220 -3.68 11.25 -15.98
C ALA A 220 -3.11 9.85 -16.26
N ASN A 221 -2.63 9.19 -15.20
CA ASN A 221 -2.26 7.78 -15.20
C ASN A 221 -2.55 7.16 -13.83
N GLY A 222 -3.74 6.57 -13.68
CA GLY A 222 -4.21 6.09 -12.38
C GLY A 222 -4.33 7.23 -11.38
N THR A 223 -3.61 7.15 -10.27
CA THR A 223 -3.57 8.21 -9.24
C THR A 223 -2.65 9.38 -9.60
N ALA A 224 -1.77 9.22 -10.60
CA ALA A 224 -0.79 10.23 -10.97
C ALA A 224 -1.37 11.24 -11.97
N ARG A 225 -0.91 12.48 -11.86
CA ARG A 225 -1.18 13.63 -12.72
C ARG A 225 0.15 14.30 -13.07
N THR A 226 0.59 14.16 -14.31
CA THR A 226 1.90 14.66 -14.74
C THR A 226 1.77 15.81 -15.71
N PHE A 227 2.58 16.84 -15.58
CA PHE A 227 2.55 18.00 -16.47
C PHE A 227 3.93 18.65 -16.61
N ASP A 228 4.20 19.21 -17.78
CA ASP A 228 5.37 20.04 -18.02
C ASP A 228 5.10 21.49 -17.65
N TYR A 229 6.05 22.13 -16.99
CA TYR A 229 6.01 23.56 -16.71
C TYR A 229 7.42 24.16 -16.70
N THR A 230 7.51 25.48 -16.62
CA THR A 230 8.80 26.19 -16.59
C THR A 230 8.93 27.06 -15.36
N ILE A 231 10.13 27.04 -14.77
CA ILE A 231 10.53 27.91 -13.66
C ILE A 231 11.64 28.87 -14.08
N TYR A 232 11.82 29.95 -13.32
CA TYR A 232 12.76 31.04 -13.58
C TYR A 232 12.63 31.64 -14.98
N PRO A 233 11.46 32.20 -15.34
CA PRO A 233 11.18 32.68 -16.69
C PRO A 233 12.14 33.79 -17.16
N ASP A 234 12.72 34.55 -16.24
CA ASP A 234 13.57 35.70 -16.56
C ASP A 234 15.05 35.34 -16.76
N SER A 235 15.51 34.25 -16.15
CA SER A 235 16.95 33.92 -16.08
C SER A 235 17.33 32.62 -16.76
N PHE A 236 16.60 31.54 -16.48
CA PHE A 236 17.00 30.19 -16.89
C PHE A 236 16.00 29.58 -17.87
N ASN A 237 14.72 29.94 -17.77
CA ASN A 237 13.62 29.32 -18.50
C ASN A 237 13.72 27.79 -18.41
N PHE A 238 13.78 27.31 -17.18
CA PHE A 238 14.19 25.96 -16.84
C PHE A 238 12.99 25.01 -16.81
N PRO A 239 12.94 23.99 -17.69
CA PRO A 239 11.81 23.08 -17.78
C PRO A 239 11.79 22.08 -16.62
N GLN A 240 10.59 21.81 -16.13
CA GLN A 240 10.28 20.90 -15.03
C GLN A 240 9.14 19.97 -15.45
N VAL A 241 9.11 18.80 -14.82
CA VAL A 241 7.97 17.88 -14.81
C VAL A 241 7.40 17.89 -13.41
N GLY A 242 6.16 18.34 -13.28
CA GLY A 242 5.39 18.24 -12.04
C GLY A 242 4.65 16.90 -12.01
N THR A 243 4.68 16.23 -10.87
CA THR A 243 3.87 15.04 -10.60
C THR A 243 3.00 15.31 -9.39
N ILE A 244 1.69 15.19 -9.58
CA ILE A 244 0.71 15.17 -8.50
C ILE A 244 0.23 13.74 -8.32
N VAL A 245 0.18 13.24 -7.09
CA VAL A 245 -0.42 11.95 -6.75
C VAL A 245 -1.66 12.20 -5.89
N LEU A 246 -2.80 11.69 -6.37
CA LEU A 246 -4.06 11.71 -5.65
C LEU A 246 -4.15 10.46 -4.79
N ASN A 247 -4.02 10.63 -3.47
CA ASN A 247 -3.97 9.52 -2.52
C ASN A 247 -5.01 9.73 -1.41
N CYS A 248 -6.13 9.01 -1.48
CA CYS A 248 -7.15 8.97 -0.41
C CYS A 248 -7.61 10.35 0.09
N GLY A 249 -7.97 11.24 -0.84
CA GLY A 249 -8.37 12.62 -0.54
C GLY A 249 -7.22 13.59 -0.36
N LYS A 250 -5.96 13.15 -0.42
CA LYS A 250 -4.76 13.99 -0.29
C LYS A 250 -4.04 14.19 -1.60
N ILE A 251 -3.50 15.40 -1.76
CA ILE A 251 -2.63 15.78 -2.87
C ILE A 251 -1.18 15.66 -2.40
N GLU A 252 -0.39 14.84 -3.09
CA GLU A 252 1.07 14.88 -3.01
C GLU A 252 1.62 15.51 -4.28
N PHE A 253 2.63 16.35 -4.15
CA PHE A 253 3.28 17.03 -5.27
C PHE A 253 4.79 16.87 -5.18
N THR A 254 5.42 16.56 -6.30
CA THR A 254 6.86 16.63 -6.49
C THR A 254 7.18 17.23 -7.85
N SER A 255 8.38 17.81 -8.00
CA SER A 255 8.91 18.21 -9.30
C SER A 255 10.27 17.59 -9.59
N ASP A 256 10.52 17.37 -10.87
CA ASP A 256 11.79 16.92 -11.41
C ASP A 256 12.22 17.78 -12.58
N ALA A 257 13.53 17.86 -12.84
CA ALA A 257 14.02 18.43 -14.09
C ALA A 257 13.57 17.61 -15.29
N ALA A 258 13.07 18.30 -16.32
CA ALA A 258 12.75 17.65 -17.59
C ALA A 258 13.98 16.95 -18.16
N GLU A 259 13.77 15.83 -18.86
CA GLU A 259 14.85 14.94 -19.31
C GLU A 259 16.01 15.69 -19.96
N GLY A 260 17.23 15.43 -19.47
CA GLY A 260 18.46 16.04 -19.99
C GLY A 260 18.76 17.45 -19.47
N ASN A 261 17.95 17.99 -18.56
CA ASN A 261 18.16 19.29 -17.92
C ASN A 261 18.63 19.11 -16.47
N ALA A 262 19.37 20.09 -15.96
CA ALA A 262 19.74 20.21 -14.56
C ALA A 262 19.99 21.68 -14.22
N LEU A 263 19.53 22.13 -13.06
CA LEU A 263 19.79 23.48 -12.54
C LEU A 263 20.19 23.37 -11.08
N GLY A 264 21.40 23.82 -10.77
CA GLY A 264 21.98 23.79 -9.43
C GLY A 264 23.29 24.57 -9.36
N CYS A 265 23.72 24.90 -8.14
CA CYS A 265 24.91 25.71 -7.88
C CYS A 265 26.20 24.88 -7.78
N THR A 266 26.08 23.59 -7.46
CA THR A 266 27.21 22.66 -7.42
C THR A 266 27.05 21.66 -8.56
N GLY A 267 27.70 21.89 -9.71
CA GLY A 267 27.54 21.05 -10.90
C GLY A 267 27.55 19.55 -10.59
N GLY A 268 26.47 18.85 -10.95
CA GLY A 268 26.19 17.46 -10.54
C GLY A 268 24.73 17.06 -10.81
N ALA A 269 24.30 15.90 -10.29
CA ALA A 269 22.95 15.34 -10.44
C ALA A 269 21.88 15.98 -9.52
N ASN A 270 22.31 16.92 -8.66
CA ASN A 270 21.44 17.61 -7.70
C ASN A 270 20.80 18.78 -8.43
N THR A 271 19.59 18.56 -8.94
CA THR A 271 18.76 19.59 -9.55
C THR A 271 17.80 20.13 -8.51
N ILE A 272 17.42 21.40 -8.66
CA ILE A 272 16.35 21.98 -7.88
C ILE A 272 15.07 21.16 -8.05
N GLN A 273 14.42 20.85 -6.92
CA GLN A 273 13.17 20.09 -6.85
C GLN A 273 12.24 20.66 -5.78
N ASP A 274 10.95 20.73 -6.12
CA ASP A 274 9.88 21.17 -5.24
C ASP A 274 9.07 19.98 -4.72
N ILE A 275 8.42 20.16 -3.58
CA ILE A 275 7.61 19.13 -2.91
C ILE A 275 6.42 19.79 -2.22
N HIS A 276 5.32 19.07 -2.08
CA HIS A 276 4.16 19.48 -1.28
C HIS A 276 4.56 19.96 0.13
N ALA A 277 3.98 21.07 0.61
CA ALA A 277 4.19 21.53 1.97
C ALA A 277 3.28 20.80 2.97
N GLU A 278 3.77 20.49 4.16
CA GLU A 278 2.93 19.88 5.19
C GLU A 278 2.12 20.93 5.97
N PRO A 279 0.84 20.68 6.31
CA PRO A 279 0.06 19.46 6.01
C PRO A 279 -0.44 19.40 4.56
N ARG A 280 -0.69 18.19 4.04
CA ARG A 280 -1.14 18.04 2.65
C ARG A 280 -2.55 18.54 2.38
N ALA A 281 -2.76 19.07 1.19
CA ALA A 281 -4.04 19.61 0.76
C ALA A 281 -5.04 18.49 0.44
N ASP A 282 -6.31 18.76 0.71
CA ASP A 282 -7.41 17.87 0.37
C ASP A 282 -7.88 18.09 -1.09
N TYR A 283 -8.37 17.05 -1.76
CA TYR A 283 -9.10 17.13 -3.04
C TYR A 283 -10.55 16.64 -2.90
N ASP A 284 -11.41 16.99 -3.86
CA ASP A 284 -12.80 16.54 -3.88
C ASP A 284 -12.90 15.02 -4.07
N LEU A 285 -13.31 14.32 -3.02
CA LEU A 285 -13.47 12.86 -3.02
C LEU A 285 -14.62 12.37 -3.91
N ASP A 286 -15.59 13.23 -4.22
CA ASP A 286 -16.64 12.87 -5.18
C ASP A 286 -16.13 12.92 -6.63
N LEU A 287 -14.91 13.45 -6.85
CA LEU A 287 -14.22 13.59 -8.14
C LEU A 287 -15.05 14.40 -9.16
N ILE A 288 -15.79 15.41 -8.68
CA ILE A 288 -16.69 16.23 -9.50
C ILE A 288 -16.13 17.63 -9.71
N ASP A 289 -15.56 18.26 -8.67
CA ASP A 289 -15.07 19.63 -8.72
C ASP A 289 -13.54 19.69 -8.74
N ASP A 290 -13.01 19.94 -9.93
CA ASP A 290 -11.62 20.26 -10.22
C ASP A 290 -11.47 21.60 -10.97
N ASP A 291 -12.49 22.47 -10.89
CA ASP A 291 -12.49 23.81 -11.52
C ASP A 291 -11.28 24.62 -11.02
N VAL A 292 -11.01 24.53 -9.71
CA VAL A 292 -9.90 25.19 -9.03
C VAL A 292 -9.29 24.28 -7.97
N ILE A 293 -8.02 23.93 -8.13
CA ILE A 293 -7.25 23.19 -7.13
C ILE A 293 -6.09 24.06 -6.64
N GLU A 294 -5.96 24.22 -5.32
CA GLU A 294 -4.91 25.02 -4.70
C GLU A 294 -4.22 24.26 -3.58
N PHE A 295 -2.88 24.30 -3.57
CA PHE A 295 -2.11 23.69 -2.50
C PHE A 295 -0.78 24.40 -2.25
N ASP A 296 -0.26 24.26 -1.03
CA ASP A 296 1.01 24.81 -0.61
C ASP A 296 2.16 23.85 -0.99
N VAL A 297 3.26 24.43 -1.47
CA VAL A 297 4.47 23.74 -1.92
C VAL A 297 5.67 24.34 -1.19
N LEU A 298 6.62 23.50 -0.83
CA LEU A 298 7.96 23.90 -0.43
C LEU A 298 8.84 23.98 -1.68
N GLY A 299 9.10 25.21 -2.12
CA GLY A 299 10.12 25.48 -3.12
C GLY A 299 11.47 25.01 -2.60
N PHE A 300 12.20 24.24 -3.40
CA PHE A 300 13.49 23.62 -3.04
C PHE A 300 13.40 22.65 -1.85
N GLY A 301 12.23 22.06 -1.61
CA GLY A 301 12.01 21.24 -0.42
C GLY A 301 12.74 19.89 -0.45
N LEU A 302 12.96 19.30 -1.63
CA LEU A 302 13.69 18.03 -1.78
C LEU A 302 15.19 18.26 -1.97
N ASP A 303 15.55 19.14 -2.91
CA ASP A 303 16.93 19.51 -3.19
C ASP A 303 16.95 20.97 -3.68
N ASP A 304 17.85 21.78 -3.13
CA ASP A 304 18.06 23.17 -3.54
C ASP A 304 19.15 23.31 -4.62
N GLY A 305 19.52 22.20 -5.25
CA GLY A 305 20.58 22.13 -6.25
C GLY A 305 21.97 22.44 -5.68
N GLY A 306 22.16 22.30 -4.37
CA GLY A 306 23.38 22.65 -3.65
C GLY A 306 23.59 24.16 -3.54
N CYS A 307 22.54 24.97 -3.68
CA CYS A 307 22.62 26.44 -3.60
C CYS A 307 22.68 26.97 -2.16
N GLY A 308 22.33 26.16 -1.17
CA GLY A 308 22.36 26.56 0.24
C GLY A 308 21.36 27.67 0.58
N THR A 309 20.30 27.78 -0.22
CA THR A 309 19.22 28.77 -0.01
C THR A 309 18.19 28.29 1.01
N GLY A 310 18.07 26.98 1.19
CA GLY A 310 17.00 26.38 1.97
C GLY A 310 15.64 26.48 1.28
N SER A 311 14.64 25.82 1.87
CA SER A 311 13.29 25.77 1.33
C SER A 311 12.45 26.98 1.75
N TYR A 312 11.38 27.24 0.99
CA TYR A 312 10.43 28.31 1.29
C TYR A 312 9.03 27.94 0.79
N GLY A 313 8.00 28.47 1.43
CA GLY A 313 6.61 28.18 1.06
C GLY A 313 6.15 29.01 -0.12
N ILE A 314 5.48 28.36 -1.07
CA ILE A 314 4.72 28.96 -2.16
C ILE A 314 3.34 28.30 -2.24
N ARG A 315 2.36 28.98 -2.84
CA ARG A 315 1.05 28.43 -3.13
C ARG A 315 0.81 28.37 -4.62
N LEU A 316 0.53 27.17 -5.12
CA LEU A 316 0.16 26.93 -6.50
C LEU A 316 -1.36 26.83 -6.63
N ARG A 317 -1.90 27.44 -7.68
CA ARG A 317 -3.29 27.37 -8.09
C ARG A 317 -3.38 26.80 -9.50
N PHE A 318 -4.25 25.84 -9.70
CA PHE A 318 -4.59 25.23 -10.97
C PHE A 318 -6.05 25.59 -11.27
N THR A 319 -6.30 26.26 -12.39
CA THR A 319 -7.66 26.59 -12.84
C THR A 319 -7.96 25.90 -14.17
N GLU A 320 -9.00 25.07 -14.24
CA GLU A 320 -9.40 24.36 -15.46
C GLU A 320 -9.70 25.35 -16.61
N GLN A 321 -9.48 24.96 -17.88
CA GLN A 321 -9.59 25.85 -19.06
C GLN A 321 -10.60 25.39 -20.12
#